data_AF-A0A9D7A468-F1
#
_entry.id   AF-A0A9D7A468-F1
#
_cell.length_a   1.000
_cell.length_b   1.000
_cell.length_c   1.000
_cell.angle_alpha   90.00
_cell.angle_beta   90.00
_cell.angle_gamma   90.00
#
_symmetry.space_group_name_H-M   'P 1'
#
loop_
_entity.id
_entity.type
_entity.pdbx_description
1 polymer ?
#
loop_
_entity_poly.entity_id
_entity_poly.type
_entity_poly.pdbx_seq_one_letter_code
_entity_poly.pdbx_strand_id
1 'polypeptide(L)'
;MGRGPRCTGRAPHLSPLPCTVFSPARRSRRSPQRGEPILLKLVVVGSRYFGAQAFEALRNEPGVQVVGVVAPAEDDRLALAARAVPPAGVPVHILANPKVVPGEAIAEGTDLIVAAHTHARVSDEALARSRLRGVGYHPSLLPRHRGIAAVEWTILEGDPIAGGSVYHLADGWDAGAIAAQDWCFVGKGETARELWERALAPMGLRLLAQVARHARDHGALPAHPQDARYATRAPMIRKAVVTAEGSAAPTTSLVVTVMGPDRPGIVRMLSDRAERHGANWAASRMARIAGEFAGMVHFEVPRANAEALSAALRALASSGLHVVVAASEGSAAPAGYRGYDLELVGEDRVGIVSRFTGLLAERGVSIETLSTDIATGTGGRQTCKISARVLVPRALDIDALRRALDTLAQDMMLDLALDERAGGAPAAG
;
A
#
# COMPACT_ATOMS: atom_id res chain seq x y z
N MET A 1 1.23 -13.47 79.43
CA MET A 1 0.62 -12.26 79.99
C MET A 1 0.30 -11.34 78.81
N GLY A 2 -0.88 -10.78 78.56
CA GLY A 2 -2.15 -10.75 79.27
C GLY A 2 -3.35 -11.05 78.36
N ARG A 3 -4.54 -10.96 78.96
CA ARG A 3 -5.82 -11.61 78.60
C ARG A 3 -6.80 -10.68 77.89
N GLY A 4 -7.74 -11.25 77.14
CA GLY A 4 -9.03 -10.65 76.72
C GLY A 4 -9.95 -11.70 76.07
N PRO A 5 -11.29 -11.65 76.23
CA PRO A 5 -12.07 -12.84 76.62
C PRO A 5 -12.81 -13.58 75.48
N ARG A 6 -13.18 -14.84 75.77
CA ARG A 6 -14.13 -15.66 75.01
C ARG A 6 -15.55 -15.10 75.14
N CYS A 7 -16.28 -15.03 74.03
CA CYS A 7 -17.74 -14.99 74.02
C CYS A 7 -18.28 -16.21 73.25
N THR A 8 -19.09 -16.98 73.96
CA THR A 8 -19.89 -18.14 73.53
C THR A 8 -21.15 -17.67 72.81
N GLY A 9 -21.47 -18.25 71.64
CA GLY A 9 -22.74 -17.96 70.97
C GLY A 9 -23.05 -18.96 69.87
N ARG A 10 -23.93 -19.93 70.17
CA ARG A 10 -24.56 -20.87 69.26
C ARG A 10 -25.35 -20.13 68.17
N ALA A 11 -25.24 -20.59 66.93
CA ALA A 11 -26.05 -20.13 65.80
C ALA A 11 -27.55 -20.46 65.99
N PRO A 12 -28.47 -19.52 65.71
CA PRO A 12 -29.88 -19.84 65.52
C PRO A 12 -30.21 -20.00 64.03
N HIS A 13 -30.86 -21.13 63.73
CA HIS A 13 -31.65 -21.36 62.52
C HIS A 13 -32.68 -20.25 62.30
N LEU A 14 -32.79 -19.73 61.07
CA LEU A 14 -33.96 -18.99 60.60
C LEU A 14 -34.26 -19.35 59.13
N SER A 15 -35.53 -19.65 58.92
CA SER A 15 -36.19 -20.33 57.80
C SER A 15 -36.19 -19.56 56.46
N PRO A 16 -36.40 -20.25 55.32
CA PRO A 16 -36.57 -19.61 54.02
C PRO A 16 -37.97 -18.99 53.90
N LEU A 17 -38.04 -17.72 53.52
CA LEU A 17 -39.28 -17.00 53.17
C LEU A 17 -39.62 -17.16 51.67
N PRO A 18 -40.91 -16.99 51.29
CA PRO A 18 -41.54 -17.76 50.22
C PRO A 18 -41.43 -17.13 48.82
N CYS A 19 -41.46 -18.00 47.81
CA CYS A 19 -41.69 -17.66 46.42
C CYS A 19 -43.06 -16.97 46.24
N THR A 20 -43.06 -15.66 46.04
CA THR A 20 -44.23 -14.94 45.52
C THR A 20 -44.29 -15.09 44.00
N VAL A 21 -45.31 -15.83 43.57
CA VAL A 21 -45.73 -15.98 42.18
C VAL A 21 -46.26 -14.63 41.69
N PHE A 22 -45.54 -13.97 40.79
CA PHE A 22 -46.07 -12.85 40.00
C PHE A 22 -46.64 -13.40 38.70
N SER A 23 -47.97 -13.42 38.61
CA SER A 23 -48.71 -13.76 37.40
C SER A 23 -48.49 -12.70 36.32
N PRO A 24 -48.03 -13.03 35.10
CA PRO A 24 -47.99 -12.06 34.02
C PRO A 24 -49.43 -11.83 33.52
N ALA A 25 -49.83 -10.55 33.45
CA ALA A 25 -51.05 -10.12 32.80
C ALA A 25 -51.12 -10.70 31.37
N ARG A 26 -52.29 -11.23 30.97
CA ARG A 26 -52.59 -11.69 29.61
C ARG A 26 -52.39 -10.54 28.62
N ARG A 27 -51.18 -10.38 28.09
CA ARG A 27 -50.97 -9.70 26.81
C ARG A 27 -51.40 -10.67 25.73
N SER A 28 -52.40 -10.23 24.95
CA SER A 28 -52.78 -10.82 23.68
C SER A 28 -51.54 -11.21 22.88
N ARG A 29 -51.25 -12.51 22.81
CA ARG A 29 -50.27 -13.06 21.87
C ARG A 29 -50.93 -13.00 20.49
N ARG A 30 -50.84 -11.85 19.82
CA ARG A 30 -50.84 -11.86 18.37
C ARG A 30 -49.57 -12.59 17.95
N SER A 31 -49.75 -13.80 17.43
CA SER A 31 -48.71 -14.52 16.69
C SER A 31 -48.06 -13.53 15.72
N PRO A 32 -46.73 -13.41 15.67
CA PRO A 32 -46.11 -12.67 14.57
C PRO A 32 -46.53 -13.43 13.31
N GLN A 33 -47.32 -12.76 12.46
CA GLN A 33 -47.50 -13.26 11.11
C GLN A 33 -46.10 -13.47 10.55
N ARG A 34 -45.81 -14.67 10.02
CA ARG A 34 -44.59 -14.93 9.27
C ARG A 34 -44.64 -14.02 8.05
N GLY A 35 -44.16 -12.80 8.21
CA GLY A 35 -43.84 -11.92 7.10
C GLY A 35 -42.86 -12.66 6.19
N GLU A 36 -42.95 -12.40 4.90
CA GLU A 36 -41.95 -12.88 3.95
C GLU A 36 -40.54 -12.60 4.49
N PRO A 37 -39.58 -13.53 4.31
CA PRO A 37 -38.22 -13.31 4.78
C PRO A 37 -37.70 -11.99 4.19
N ILE A 38 -37.37 -11.03 5.08
CA ILE A 38 -36.87 -9.72 4.69
C ILE A 38 -35.56 -9.94 3.92
N LEU A 39 -35.59 -9.62 2.63
CA LEU A 39 -34.43 -9.70 1.76
C LEU A 39 -33.63 -8.40 1.90
N LEU A 40 -32.39 -8.48 2.38
CA LEU A 40 -31.50 -7.32 2.50
C LEU A 40 -30.79 -7.06 1.16
N LYS A 41 -31.04 -5.91 0.53
CA LYS A 41 -30.40 -5.53 -0.73
C LYS A 41 -29.11 -4.75 -0.49
N LEU A 42 -27.99 -5.23 -1.01
CA LEU A 42 -26.66 -4.64 -0.82
C LEU A 42 -26.04 -4.13 -2.12
N VAL A 43 -25.30 -3.03 -2.02
CA VAL A 43 -24.29 -2.65 -3.02
C VAL A 43 -22.90 -2.81 -2.40
N VAL A 44 -22.02 -3.55 -3.08
CA VAL A 44 -20.63 -3.72 -2.66
C VAL A 44 -19.74 -2.74 -3.41
N VAL A 45 -19.06 -1.87 -2.67
CA VAL A 45 -18.07 -0.93 -3.18
C VAL A 45 -16.70 -1.44 -2.79
N GLY A 46 -15.84 -1.77 -3.75
CA GLY A 46 -14.56 -2.36 -3.39
C GLY A 46 -13.59 -2.50 -4.53
N SER A 47 -12.47 -3.16 -4.25
CA SER A 47 -11.48 -3.50 -5.25
C SER A 47 -10.65 -4.72 -4.86
N ARG A 48 -9.90 -5.24 -5.82
CA ARG A 48 -8.90 -6.30 -5.63
C ARG A 48 -9.51 -7.58 -5.03
N TYR A 49 -8.65 -8.43 -4.47
CA TYR A 49 -9.02 -9.73 -3.91
C TYR A 49 -10.01 -9.63 -2.76
N PHE A 50 -9.81 -8.70 -1.82
CA PHE A 50 -10.66 -8.61 -0.65
C PHE A 50 -12.08 -8.13 -1.00
N GLY A 51 -12.22 -7.17 -1.91
CA GLY A 51 -13.52 -6.76 -2.43
C GLY A 51 -14.27 -7.93 -3.07
N ALA A 52 -13.60 -8.72 -3.92
CA ALA A 52 -14.18 -9.91 -4.53
C ALA A 52 -14.59 -10.98 -3.50
N GLN A 53 -13.76 -11.24 -2.49
CA GLN A 53 -14.08 -12.19 -1.41
C GLN A 53 -15.25 -11.70 -0.54
N ALA A 54 -15.33 -10.40 -0.27
CA ALA A 54 -16.45 -9.81 0.48
C ALA A 54 -17.76 -9.92 -0.31
N PHE A 55 -17.73 -9.64 -1.62
CA PHE A 55 -18.86 -9.86 -2.53
C PHE A 55 -19.35 -11.30 -2.49
N GLU A 56 -18.43 -12.25 -2.63
CA GLU A 56 -18.71 -13.69 -2.57
C GLU A 56 -19.29 -14.13 -1.23
N ALA A 57 -18.70 -13.68 -0.11
CA ALA A 57 -19.22 -13.97 1.21
C ALA A 57 -20.65 -13.44 1.38
N LEU A 58 -20.89 -12.16 1.04
CA LEU A 58 -22.17 -11.51 1.21
C LEU A 58 -23.28 -12.07 0.31
N ARG A 59 -22.99 -12.42 -0.94
CA ARG A 59 -24.03 -13.02 -1.82
C ARG A 59 -24.45 -14.42 -1.37
N ASN A 60 -23.57 -15.11 -0.65
CA ASN A 60 -23.84 -16.45 -0.13
C ASN A 60 -24.49 -16.41 1.26
N GLU A 61 -24.65 -15.23 1.87
CA GLU A 61 -25.39 -15.06 3.11
C GLU A 61 -26.91 -15.21 2.86
N PRO A 62 -27.61 -16.12 3.56
CA PRO A 62 -29.05 -16.30 3.39
C PRO A 62 -29.83 -15.00 3.58
N GLY A 63 -30.81 -14.71 2.71
CA GLY A 63 -31.62 -13.50 2.83
C GLY A 63 -30.86 -12.20 2.55
N VAL A 64 -29.66 -12.29 1.94
CA VAL A 64 -28.93 -11.15 1.39
C VAL A 64 -28.94 -11.25 -0.14
N GLN A 65 -29.19 -10.13 -0.80
CA GLN A 65 -29.09 -10.00 -2.25
C GLN A 65 -28.12 -8.87 -2.58
N VAL A 66 -27.02 -9.18 -3.28
CA VAL A 66 -26.17 -8.14 -3.83
C VAL A 66 -26.78 -7.65 -5.14
N VAL A 67 -27.28 -6.41 -5.15
CA VAL A 67 -28.00 -5.80 -6.29
C VAL A 67 -27.11 -4.97 -7.19
N GLY A 68 -25.88 -4.68 -6.76
CA GLY A 68 -24.91 -3.94 -7.56
C GLY A 68 -23.51 -4.00 -6.98
N VAL A 69 -22.53 -3.75 -7.84
CA VAL A 69 -21.11 -3.68 -7.50
C VAL A 69 -20.51 -2.40 -8.07
N VAL A 70 -19.69 -1.72 -7.28
CA VAL A 70 -18.91 -0.56 -7.72
C VAL A 70 -17.43 -0.89 -7.62
N ALA A 71 -16.71 -0.74 -8.72
CA ALA A 71 -15.30 -1.10 -8.84
C ALA A 71 -14.49 0.01 -9.55
N PRO A 72 -13.17 0.12 -9.32
CA PRO A 72 -12.35 1.18 -9.91
C PRO A 72 -11.99 0.96 -11.39
N ALA A 73 -12.05 -0.28 -11.87
CA ALA A 73 -11.64 -0.65 -13.22
C ALA A 73 -12.37 -1.90 -13.72
N GLU A 74 -12.48 -2.01 -15.05
CA GLU A 74 -13.12 -3.11 -15.77
C GLU A 74 -12.48 -4.48 -15.50
N ASP A 75 -11.16 -4.50 -15.33
CA ASP A 75 -10.34 -5.70 -15.07
C ASP A 75 -10.12 -5.95 -13.56
N ASP A 76 -10.75 -5.17 -12.68
CA ASP A 76 -10.67 -5.43 -11.24
C ASP A 76 -11.36 -6.75 -10.88
N ARG A 77 -10.77 -7.49 -9.95
CA ARG A 77 -11.26 -8.82 -9.52
C ARG A 77 -12.70 -8.79 -9.05
N LEU A 78 -13.13 -7.72 -8.38
CA LEU A 78 -14.51 -7.56 -7.93
C LEU A 78 -15.46 -7.41 -9.13
N ALA A 79 -15.10 -6.59 -10.12
CA ALA A 79 -15.90 -6.40 -11.34
C ALA A 79 -16.04 -7.72 -12.12
N LEU A 80 -14.94 -8.45 -12.28
CA LEU A 80 -14.94 -9.76 -12.94
C LEU A 80 -15.79 -10.79 -12.18
N ALA A 81 -15.67 -10.85 -10.84
CA ALA A 81 -16.45 -11.77 -10.01
C ALA A 81 -17.96 -11.50 -10.11
N ALA A 82 -18.36 -10.22 -10.08
CA ALA A 82 -19.76 -9.81 -10.20
C ALA A 82 -20.37 -10.21 -11.55
N ARG A 83 -19.65 -10.01 -12.65
CA ARG A 83 -20.09 -10.37 -14.00
C ARG A 83 -20.15 -11.87 -14.24
N ALA A 84 -19.31 -12.64 -13.56
CA ALA A 84 -19.28 -14.09 -13.68
C ALA A 84 -20.46 -14.80 -13.03
N VAL A 85 -21.31 -14.09 -12.25
CA VAL A 85 -22.48 -14.70 -11.58
C VAL A 85 -23.57 -15.08 -12.60
N PRO A 86 -23.95 -16.35 -12.73
CA PRO A 86 -25.02 -16.75 -13.67
C PRO A 86 -26.41 -16.30 -13.19
N PRO A 87 -27.40 -16.10 -14.09
CA PRO A 87 -27.29 -16.20 -15.56
C PRO A 87 -26.87 -14.89 -16.25
N ALA A 88 -26.94 -13.73 -15.59
CA ALA A 88 -26.78 -12.41 -16.22
C ALA A 88 -25.71 -11.51 -15.56
N GLY A 89 -25.04 -11.98 -14.52
CA GLY A 89 -24.15 -11.17 -13.68
C GLY A 89 -24.89 -10.30 -12.67
N VAL A 90 -24.13 -9.71 -11.76
CA VAL A 90 -24.58 -8.57 -10.94
C VAL A 90 -24.16 -7.29 -11.66
N PRO A 91 -25.04 -6.26 -11.75
CA PRO A 91 -24.69 -4.99 -12.38
C PRO A 91 -23.41 -4.38 -11.78
N VAL A 92 -22.50 -3.94 -12.66
CA VAL A 92 -21.22 -3.33 -12.28
C VAL A 92 -21.17 -1.89 -12.76
N HIS A 93 -20.87 -0.97 -11.84
CA HIS A 93 -20.53 0.41 -12.14
C HIS A 93 -19.01 0.61 -12.00
N ILE A 94 -18.36 1.07 -13.07
CA ILE A 94 -16.94 1.42 -13.04
C ILE A 94 -16.79 2.91 -12.73
N LEU A 95 -15.98 3.21 -11.73
CA LEU A 95 -15.73 4.59 -11.32
C LEU A 95 -14.99 5.37 -12.40
N ALA A 96 -15.64 6.40 -12.95
CA ALA A 96 -14.97 7.38 -13.80
C ALA A 96 -13.94 8.21 -13.00
N ASN A 97 -14.29 8.56 -11.74
CA ASN A 97 -13.39 9.17 -10.79
C ASN A 97 -13.00 8.15 -9.71
N PRO A 98 -11.75 7.67 -9.66
CA PRO A 98 -11.33 6.64 -8.71
C PRO A 98 -11.35 7.10 -7.24
N LYS A 99 -11.60 8.38 -6.97
CA LYS A 99 -11.60 8.95 -5.61
C LYS A 99 -12.98 9.09 -4.99
N VAL A 100 -14.07 9.00 -5.76
CA VAL A 100 -15.42 9.27 -5.25
C VAL A 100 -16.42 8.27 -5.85
N VAL A 101 -17.26 7.69 -5.01
CA VAL A 101 -18.43 6.91 -5.44
C VAL A 101 -19.63 7.86 -5.53
N PRO A 102 -20.14 8.11 -6.74
CA PRO A 102 -21.24 9.04 -6.94
C PRO A 102 -22.60 8.40 -6.64
N GLY A 103 -23.66 9.19 -6.52
CA GLY A 103 -24.99 8.70 -6.16
C GLY A 103 -25.57 7.72 -7.17
N GLU A 104 -25.37 7.98 -8.46
CA GLU A 104 -25.84 7.13 -9.57
C GLU A 104 -25.16 5.74 -9.62
N ALA A 105 -24.05 5.56 -8.90
CA ALA A 105 -23.41 4.25 -8.80
C ALA A 105 -24.16 3.31 -7.83
N ILE A 106 -25.07 3.84 -7.01
CA ILE A 106 -25.84 3.06 -6.03
C ILE A 106 -27.24 2.78 -6.60
N ALA A 107 -27.55 1.49 -6.75
CA ALA A 107 -28.84 1.04 -7.26
C ALA A 107 -30.01 1.51 -6.38
N GLU A 108 -31.14 1.83 -7.00
CA GLU A 108 -32.35 2.22 -6.28
C GLU A 108 -32.87 1.08 -5.40
N GLY A 109 -33.37 1.43 -4.19
CA GLY A 109 -33.86 0.44 -3.23
C GLY A 109 -32.75 -0.36 -2.52
N THR A 110 -31.50 0.12 -2.55
CA THR A 110 -30.39 -0.45 -1.77
C THR A 110 -30.66 -0.26 -0.26
N ASP A 111 -30.62 -1.35 0.51
CA ASP A 111 -30.75 -1.27 1.97
C ASP A 111 -29.46 -0.84 2.64
N LEU A 112 -28.30 -1.36 2.20
CA LEU A 112 -27.00 -1.08 2.81
C LEU A 112 -25.87 -1.07 1.78
N ILE A 113 -24.96 -0.10 1.90
CA ILE A 113 -23.70 -0.06 1.15
C ILE A 113 -22.61 -0.74 1.98
N VAL A 114 -21.83 -1.63 1.36
CA VAL A 114 -20.68 -2.28 2.00
C VAL A 114 -19.39 -1.91 1.27
N ALA A 115 -18.53 -1.16 1.94
CA ALA A 115 -17.19 -0.80 1.48
C ALA A 115 -16.16 -1.85 1.91
N ALA A 116 -15.55 -2.53 0.93
CA ALA A 116 -14.54 -3.56 1.16
C ALA A 116 -13.30 -3.27 0.31
N HIS A 117 -12.24 -2.78 0.94
CA HIS A 117 -10.98 -2.42 0.27
C HIS A 117 -11.20 -1.40 -0.87
N THR A 118 -11.87 -0.28 -0.56
CA THR A 118 -12.01 0.87 -1.45
C THR A 118 -11.23 2.06 -0.90
N HIS A 119 -10.60 2.81 -1.79
CA HIS A 119 -9.98 4.10 -1.47
C HIS A 119 -10.82 5.29 -1.95
N ALA A 120 -11.94 5.02 -2.63
CA ALA A 120 -12.88 6.05 -3.04
C ALA A 120 -13.76 6.44 -1.85
N ARG A 121 -13.94 7.75 -1.63
CA ARG A 121 -14.92 8.25 -0.68
C ARG A 121 -16.32 7.93 -1.19
N VAL A 122 -17.13 7.23 -0.40
CA VAL A 122 -18.56 7.09 -0.68
C VAL A 122 -19.22 8.43 -0.39
N SER A 123 -19.74 9.09 -1.43
CA SER A 123 -20.31 10.43 -1.30
C SER A 123 -21.59 10.44 -0.47
N ASP A 124 -21.96 11.61 0.05
CA ASP A 124 -23.20 11.79 0.81
C ASP A 124 -24.44 11.48 -0.03
N GLU A 125 -24.39 11.76 -1.33
CA GLU A 125 -25.43 11.37 -2.29
C GLU A 125 -25.55 9.86 -2.37
N ALA A 126 -24.43 9.13 -2.52
CA ALA A 126 -24.42 7.67 -2.50
C ALA A 126 -24.96 7.11 -1.19
N LEU A 127 -24.53 7.62 -0.04
CA LEU A 127 -25.03 7.20 1.27
C LEU A 127 -26.53 7.47 1.45
N ALA A 128 -27.06 8.56 0.87
CA ALA A 128 -28.49 8.91 0.94
C ALA A 128 -29.38 7.99 0.08
N ARG A 129 -28.83 7.31 -0.93
CA ARG A 129 -29.53 6.29 -1.73
C ARG A 129 -29.78 4.98 -0.95
N SER A 130 -29.15 4.82 0.20
CA SER A 130 -29.22 3.61 1.00
C SER A 130 -29.93 3.84 2.34
N ARG A 131 -30.92 2.99 2.66
CA ARG A 131 -31.74 3.11 3.87
C ARG A 131 -30.92 3.04 5.17
N LEU A 132 -29.93 2.14 5.22
CA LEU A 132 -29.02 1.93 6.35
C LEU A 132 -27.67 2.61 6.14
N ARG A 133 -27.56 3.49 5.14
CA ARG A 133 -26.34 4.18 4.73
C ARG A 133 -25.24 3.17 4.34
N GLY A 134 -24.02 3.31 4.86
CA GLY A 134 -22.91 2.44 4.48
C GLY A 134 -22.03 2.04 5.64
N VAL A 135 -21.42 0.86 5.54
CA VAL A 135 -20.37 0.38 6.45
C VAL A 135 -19.11 0.02 5.68
N GLY A 136 -17.96 0.14 6.32
CA GLY A 136 -16.67 -0.29 5.79
C GLY A 136 -15.98 -1.30 6.71
N TYR A 137 -15.08 -2.11 6.16
CA TYR A 137 -14.15 -2.91 6.96
C TYR A 137 -12.79 -2.21 7.04
N HIS A 138 -12.28 -2.04 8.27
CA HIS A 138 -10.97 -1.48 8.56
C HIS A 138 -10.13 -2.49 9.37
N PRO A 139 -8.89 -2.82 8.94
CA PRO A 139 -8.09 -3.87 9.56
C PRO A 139 -7.28 -3.37 10.77
N SER A 140 -7.96 -2.71 11.70
CA SER A 140 -7.45 -2.44 13.04
C SER A 140 -8.57 -2.44 14.07
N LEU A 141 -8.17 -2.39 15.34
CA LEU A 141 -9.05 -2.10 16.47
C LEU A 141 -9.31 -0.59 16.55
N LEU A 142 -10.20 -0.08 15.70
CA LEU A 142 -10.63 1.32 15.74
C LEU A 142 -11.06 1.69 17.18
N PRO A 143 -10.65 2.86 17.69
CA PRO A 143 -10.07 4.00 16.98
C PRO A 143 -8.55 3.96 16.72
N ARG A 144 -7.85 2.89 17.10
CA ARG A 144 -6.41 2.73 16.83
C ARG A 144 -6.17 2.54 15.32
N HIS A 145 -5.10 3.11 14.80
CA HIS A 145 -4.61 2.96 13.42
C HIS A 145 -5.61 3.37 12.32
N ARG A 146 -6.27 4.53 12.46
CA ARG A 146 -7.13 5.10 11.38
C ARG A 146 -6.28 5.49 10.17
N GLY A 147 -6.67 5.07 8.97
CA GLY A 147 -5.96 5.36 7.74
C GLY A 147 -5.41 4.16 6.99
N ILE A 148 -4.83 4.43 5.82
CA ILE A 148 -4.62 3.44 4.76
C ILE A 148 -3.61 2.32 5.07
N ALA A 149 -2.69 2.50 6.02
CA ALA A 149 -1.58 1.55 6.29
C ALA A 149 -1.70 0.86 7.67
N ALA A 150 -2.93 0.61 8.12
CA ALA A 150 -3.21 0.16 9.49
C ALA A 150 -2.49 -1.13 9.89
N VAL A 151 -2.36 -2.09 8.96
CA VAL A 151 -1.70 -3.38 9.21
C VAL A 151 -0.20 -3.19 9.37
N GLU A 152 0.42 -2.36 8.52
CA GLU A 152 1.84 -2.06 8.60
C GLU A 152 2.19 -1.31 9.89
N TRP A 153 1.35 -0.36 10.31
CA TRP A 153 1.52 0.35 11.58
C TRP A 153 1.36 -0.56 12.80
N THR A 154 0.46 -1.55 12.73
CA THR A 154 0.34 -2.59 13.77
C THR A 154 1.67 -3.33 13.96
N ILE A 155 2.33 -3.73 12.87
CA ILE A 155 3.65 -4.39 12.94
C ILE A 155 4.75 -3.43 13.38
N LEU A 156 4.76 -2.21 12.84
CA LEU A 156 5.80 -1.20 13.11
C LEU A 156 5.83 -0.76 14.57
N GLU A 157 4.67 -0.62 15.21
CA GLU A 157 4.57 -0.27 16.63
C GLU A 157 4.76 -1.48 17.55
N GLY A 158 4.91 -2.69 17.00
CA GLY A 158 5.11 -3.91 17.77
C GLY A 158 3.86 -4.31 18.56
N ASP A 159 2.67 -4.02 18.03
CA ASP A 159 1.42 -4.33 18.72
C ASP A 159 1.27 -5.85 18.90
N PRO A 160 1.07 -6.36 20.14
CA PRO A 160 0.88 -7.79 20.37
C PRO A 160 -0.52 -8.28 19.97
N ILE A 161 -1.45 -7.33 19.78
CA ILE A 161 -2.86 -7.58 19.47
C ILE A 161 -3.25 -6.72 18.29
N ALA A 162 -3.79 -7.35 17.25
CA ALA A 162 -4.41 -6.71 16.11
C ALA A 162 -5.92 -6.96 16.13
N GLY A 163 -6.63 -6.46 15.13
CA GLY A 163 -8.04 -6.76 14.97
C GLY A 163 -8.64 -6.08 13.76
N GLY A 164 -9.95 -6.23 13.62
CA GLY A 164 -10.70 -5.69 12.51
C GLY A 164 -12.00 -5.08 12.99
N SER A 165 -12.38 -3.97 12.36
CA SER A 165 -13.58 -3.21 12.72
C SER A 165 -14.47 -3.05 11.48
N VAL A 166 -15.74 -3.39 11.61
CA VAL A 166 -16.77 -2.91 10.68
C VAL A 166 -17.37 -1.65 11.28
N TYR A 167 -17.30 -0.54 10.56
CA TYR A 167 -17.66 0.79 11.03
C TYR A 167 -18.59 1.49 10.04
N HIS A 168 -19.41 2.43 10.51
CA HIS A 168 -20.26 3.26 9.68
C HIS A 168 -19.41 4.22 8.84
N LEU A 169 -19.71 4.32 7.55
CA LEU A 169 -19.10 5.32 6.68
C LEU A 169 -19.63 6.71 7.10
N ALA A 170 -18.71 7.60 7.44
CA ALA A 170 -18.98 8.95 7.91
C ALA A 170 -17.90 9.90 7.39
N ASP A 171 -18.13 11.19 7.56
CA ASP A 171 -17.10 12.19 7.28
C ASP A 171 -15.89 12.02 8.22
N GLY A 172 -14.70 12.23 7.65
CA GLY A 172 -13.43 12.04 8.35
C GLY A 172 -12.81 10.67 8.10
N TRP A 173 -11.60 10.49 8.63
CA TRP A 173 -10.79 9.29 8.39
C TRP A 173 -11.16 8.19 9.37
N ASP A 174 -11.87 7.16 8.89
CA ASP A 174 -12.25 5.95 9.63
C ASP A 174 -12.85 6.23 11.03
N ALA A 175 -13.62 7.32 11.13
CA ALA A 175 -14.07 7.89 12.41
C ALA A 175 -15.50 7.47 12.82
N GLY A 176 -16.25 6.83 11.92
CA GLY A 176 -17.64 6.47 12.16
C GLY A 176 -17.82 5.42 13.25
N ALA A 177 -19.03 5.32 13.79
CA ALA A 177 -19.34 4.39 14.88
C ALA A 177 -19.04 2.93 14.48
N ILE A 178 -18.62 2.12 15.44
CA ILE A 178 -18.30 0.71 15.23
C ILE A 178 -19.59 -0.11 15.28
N ALA A 179 -19.82 -0.93 14.26
CA ALA A 179 -20.93 -1.88 14.18
C ALA A 179 -20.55 -3.28 14.68
N ALA A 180 -19.32 -3.71 14.40
CA ALA A 180 -18.75 -4.95 14.92
C ALA A 180 -17.22 -4.83 14.98
N GLN A 181 -16.59 -5.50 15.94
CA GLN A 181 -15.14 -5.54 16.07
C GLN A 181 -14.71 -6.89 16.63
N ASP A 182 -13.56 -7.38 16.20
CA ASP A 182 -12.93 -8.59 16.73
C ASP A 182 -11.41 -8.45 16.70
N TRP A 183 -10.70 -9.33 17.41
CA TRP A 183 -9.26 -9.21 17.66
C TRP A 183 -8.51 -10.53 17.43
N CYS A 184 -7.19 -10.44 17.26
CA CYS A 184 -6.29 -11.59 17.17
C CYS A 184 -4.90 -11.26 17.73
N PHE A 185 -4.14 -12.29 18.09
CA PHE A 185 -2.73 -12.13 18.43
C PHE A 185 -1.87 -11.93 17.18
N VAL A 186 -0.90 -11.03 17.29
CA VAL A 186 0.17 -10.86 16.31
C VAL A 186 1.28 -11.86 16.63
N GLY A 187 1.65 -12.67 15.65
CA GLY A 187 2.72 -13.65 15.78
C GLY A 187 4.08 -12.95 15.95
N LYS A 188 4.99 -13.58 16.71
CA LYS A 188 6.36 -13.06 16.83
C LYS A 188 7.04 -13.10 15.46
N GLY A 189 7.56 -11.95 15.01
CA GLY A 189 8.22 -11.83 13.71
C GLY A 189 7.28 -11.90 12.50
N GLU A 190 5.96 -11.87 12.74
CA GLU A 190 4.96 -11.89 11.68
C GLU A 190 5.02 -10.59 10.85
N THR A 191 4.98 -10.73 9.53
CA THR A 191 4.89 -9.61 8.60
C THR A 191 3.45 -9.12 8.46
N ALA A 192 3.27 -7.88 7.99
CA ALA A 192 1.93 -7.31 7.77
C ALA A 192 1.09 -8.17 6.80
N ARG A 193 1.74 -8.75 5.78
CA ARG A 193 1.11 -9.65 4.82
C ARG A 193 0.62 -10.94 5.48
N GLU A 194 1.47 -11.58 6.29
CA GLU A 194 1.12 -12.82 6.99
C GLU A 194 -0.04 -12.59 7.97
N LEU A 195 0.00 -11.50 8.75
CA LEU A 195 -1.08 -11.12 9.66
C LEU A 195 -2.41 -10.90 8.90
N TRP A 196 -2.34 -10.21 7.76
CA TRP A 196 -3.49 -9.97 6.90
C TRP A 196 -4.10 -11.27 6.36
N GLU A 197 -3.29 -12.11 5.72
CA GLU A 197 -3.75 -13.35 5.07
C GLU A 197 -4.25 -14.37 6.10
N ARG A 198 -3.55 -14.52 7.23
CA ARG A 198 -3.89 -15.50 8.28
C ARG A 198 -5.13 -15.11 9.07
N ALA A 199 -5.26 -13.84 9.46
CA ALA A 199 -6.21 -13.43 10.50
C ALA A 199 -7.14 -12.27 10.08
N LEU A 200 -6.60 -11.16 9.56
CA LEU A 200 -7.41 -9.95 9.37
C LEU A 200 -8.40 -10.08 8.21
N ALA A 201 -7.98 -10.59 7.05
CA ALA A 201 -8.90 -10.77 5.93
C ALA A 201 -10.04 -11.77 6.25
N PRO A 202 -9.77 -12.99 6.76
CA PRO A 202 -10.85 -13.90 7.18
C PRO A 202 -11.77 -13.30 8.25
N MET A 203 -11.22 -12.56 9.21
CA MET A 203 -11.99 -11.84 10.22
C MET A 203 -12.90 -10.77 9.60
N GLY A 204 -12.39 -9.98 8.66
CA GLY A 204 -13.16 -8.95 7.97
C GLY A 204 -14.37 -9.51 7.22
N LEU A 205 -14.18 -10.61 6.49
CA LEU A 205 -15.29 -11.30 5.81
C LEU A 205 -16.36 -11.77 6.79
N ARG A 206 -15.95 -12.38 7.91
CA ARG A 206 -16.85 -12.84 8.97
C ARG A 206 -17.61 -11.69 9.62
N LEU A 207 -16.94 -10.57 9.92
CA LEU A 207 -17.58 -9.40 10.54
C LEU A 207 -18.56 -8.71 9.58
N LEU A 208 -18.22 -8.57 8.29
CA LEU A 208 -19.12 -8.01 7.28
C LEU A 208 -20.39 -8.87 7.15
N ALA A 209 -20.24 -10.19 7.09
CA ALA A 209 -21.37 -11.11 7.08
C ALA A 209 -22.22 -11.04 8.35
N GLN A 210 -21.60 -10.92 9.53
CA GLN A 210 -22.31 -10.72 10.80
C GLN A 210 -23.14 -9.44 10.78
N VAL A 211 -22.58 -8.34 10.28
CA VAL A 211 -23.27 -7.04 10.18
C VAL A 211 -24.42 -7.11 9.19
N ALA A 212 -24.24 -7.77 8.03
CA ALA A 212 -25.31 -7.98 7.07
C ALA A 212 -26.46 -8.82 7.65
N ARG A 213 -26.17 -9.92 8.36
CA ARG A 213 -27.20 -10.72 9.05
C ARG A 213 -27.95 -9.89 10.10
N HIS A 214 -27.24 -9.09 10.89
CA HIS A 214 -27.87 -8.22 11.87
C HIS A 214 -28.80 -7.18 11.22
N ALA A 215 -28.34 -6.55 10.12
CA ALA A 215 -29.14 -5.60 9.35
C ALA A 215 -30.43 -6.24 8.80
N ARG A 216 -30.34 -7.47 8.29
CA ARG A 216 -31.48 -8.25 7.80
C ARG A 216 -32.48 -8.56 8.93
N ASP A 217 -31.98 -9.04 10.07
CA ASP A 217 -32.83 -9.55 11.16
C ASP A 217 -33.50 -8.44 11.97
N HIS A 218 -32.83 -7.28 12.09
CA HIS A 218 -33.29 -6.19 12.95
C HIS A 218 -33.70 -4.93 12.18
N GLY A 219 -33.39 -4.85 10.88
CA GLY A 219 -33.66 -3.67 10.07
C GLY A 219 -32.85 -2.43 10.49
N ALA A 220 -31.82 -2.60 11.32
CA ALA A 220 -30.96 -1.57 11.88
C ALA A 220 -29.53 -2.10 12.08
N LEU A 221 -28.57 -1.22 12.36
CA LEU A 221 -27.16 -1.56 12.58
C LEU A 221 -26.70 -1.12 13.98
N PRO A 222 -25.86 -1.91 14.68
CA PRO A 222 -25.21 -1.43 15.89
C PRO A 222 -24.32 -0.22 15.57
N ALA A 223 -24.22 0.71 16.51
CA ALA A 223 -23.45 1.94 16.34
C ALA A 223 -22.85 2.36 17.68
N HIS A 224 -21.60 1.95 17.92
CA HIS A 224 -20.83 2.33 19.10
C HIS A 224 -19.87 3.48 18.75
N PRO A 225 -20.08 4.70 19.25
CA PRO A 225 -19.19 5.82 18.96
C PRO A 225 -17.76 5.52 19.38
N GLN A 226 -16.81 5.89 18.52
CA GLN A 226 -15.39 5.78 18.83
C GLN A 226 -14.97 6.88 19.83
N ASP A 227 -14.18 6.53 20.84
CA ASP A 227 -13.58 7.52 21.75
C ASP A 227 -12.37 8.18 21.09
N ALA A 228 -12.51 9.46 20.73
CA ALA A 228 -11.50 10.22 20.01
C ALA A 228 -10.17 10.35 20.77
N ARG A 229 -10.16 10.19 22.10
CA ARG A 229 -8.93 10.28 22.92
C ARG A 229 -7.94 9.15 22.65
N TYR A 230 -8.43 8.00 22.17
CA TYR A 230 -7.61 6.84 21.86
C TYR A 230 -7.36 6.67 20.35
N ALA A 231 -7.76 7.66 19.54
CA ALA A 231 -7.58 7.60 18.10
C ALA A 231 -6.12 7.83 17.70
N THR A 232 -5.53 6.87 16.99
CA THR A 232 -4.21 7.01 16.38
C THR A 232 -4.31 7.01 14.85
N ARG A 233 -3.28 7.53 14.18
CA ARG A 233 -3.24 7.65 12.71
C ARG A 233 -2.27 6.63 12.14
N ALA A 234 -2.70 5.95 11.09
CA ALA A 234 -1.90 5.07 10.25
C ALA A 234 -1.82 5.67 8.83
N PRO A 235 -1.11 6.79 8.64
CA PRO A 235 -0.94 7.38 7.32
C PRO A 235 -0.14 6.44 6.41
N MET A 236 -0.24 6.66 5.11
CA MET A 236 0.56 5.95 4.12
C MET A 236 2.04 5.99 4.50
N ILE A 237 2.65 4.83 4.68
CA ILE A 237 4.09 4.72 4.94
C ILE A 237 4.79 4.95 3.60
N ARG A 238 5.26 6.18 3.39
CA ARG A 238 6.24 6.46 2.34
C ARG A 238 7.56 5.93 2.87
N LYS A 239 8.17 4.95 2.19
CA LYS A 239 9.59 4.66 2.42
C LYS A 239 10.37 5.92 2.06
N ALA A 240 10.62 6.78 3.04
CA ALA A 240 11.70 7.74 2.94
C ALA A 240 12.99 6.91 2.84
N VAL A 241 13.80 7.19 1.83
CA VAL A 241 15.16 6.68 1.77
C VAL A 241 15.88 7.28 2.98
N VAL A 242 15.92 6.52 4.07
CA VAL A 242 16.75 6.80 5.24
C VAL A 242 17.85 5.77 5.19
N THR A 243 18.99 6.15 4.65
CA THR A 243 20.28 5.53 4.96
C THR A 243 20.57 5.88 6.43
N ALA A 244 20.16 5.01 7.35
CA ALA A 244 20.68 5.04 8.71
C ALA A 244 20.63 3.65 9.35
N GLU A 245 21.82 3.26 9.78
CA GLU A 245 22.27 2.08 10.50
C GLU A 245 21.32 1.59 11.60
N GLY A 246 21.00 0.30 11.56
CA GLY A 246 20.28 -0.39 12.62
C GLY A 246 20.32 -1.91 12.42
N SER A 247 21.38 -2.53 12.94
CA SER A 247 21.60 -3.98 13.14
C SER A 247 20.88 -4.91 12.15
N ALA A 248 21.34 -4.92 10.90
CA ALA A 248 21.01 -5.98 9.96
C ALA A 248 22.03 -7.12 10.11
N ALA A 249 21.58 -8.36 9.95
CA ALA A 249 22.49 -9.43 9.56
C ALA A 249 23.34 -8.95 8.37
N PRO A 250 24.64 -9.29 8.29
CA PRO A 250 25.51 -8.73 7.26
C PRO A 250 24.89 -8.92 5.89
N THR A 251 24.66 -7.81 5.18
CA THR A 251 24.15 -7.81 3.81
C THR A 251 25.32 -7.71 2.84
N THR A 252 25.17 -8.33 1.68
CA THR A 252 26.07 -8.21 0.54
C THR A 252 25.39 -7.33 -0.50
N SER A 253 26.13 -6.38 -1.08
CA SER A 253 25.66 -5.63 -2.25
C SER A 253 25.94 -6.44 -3.51
N LEU A 254 24.92 -6.63 -4.34
CA LEU A 254 25.05 -7.22 -5.68
C LEU A 254 24.65 -6.18 -6.72
N VAL A 255 25.58 -5.84 -7.60
CA VAL A 255 25.29 -5.05 -8.81
C VAL A 255 25.05 -6.02 -9.95
N VAL A 256 23.84 -5.96 -10.51
CA VAL A 256 23.35 -6.89 -11.52
C VAL A 256 23.06 -6.12 -12.78
N THR A 257 23.80 -6.42 -13.85
CA THR A 257 23.51 -5.94 -15.20
C THR A 257 22.72 -7.01 -15.93
N VAL A 258 21.66 -6.60 -16.62
CA VAL A 258 20.76 -7.46 -17.40
C VAL A 258 20.56 -6.84 -18.78
N MET A 259 20.69 -7.65 -19.82
CA MET A 259 20.49 -7.24 -21.20
C MET A 259 19.79 -8.35 -22.00
N GLY A 260 18.89 -8.01 -22.90
CA GLY A 260 18.31 -8.97 -23.84
C GLY A 260 17.03 -8.43 -24.49
N PRO A 261 16.39 -9.22 -25.37
CA PRO A 261 15.23 -8.76 -26.14
C PRO A 261 14.12 -8.25 -25.22
N ASP A 262 13.65 -7.03 -25.45
CA ASP A 262 12.65 -6.41 -24.58
C ASP A 262 11.31 -7.14 -24.69
N ARG A 263 10.68 -7.36 -23.53
CA ARG A 263 9.33 -7.93 -23.44
C ARG A 263 8.73 -7.68 -22.05
N PRO A 264 7.38 -7.66 -21.95
CA PRO A 264 6.71 -7.58 -20.67
C PRO A 264 7.18 -8.66 -19.70
N GLY A 265 7.40 -8.26 -18.44
CA GLY A 265 7.70 -9.19 -17.35
C GLY A 265 9.18 -9.36 -16.99
N ILE A 266 10.15 -8.78 -17.72
CA ILE A 266 11.58 -8.89 -17.36
C ILE A 266 11.85 -8.36 -15.93
N VAL A 267 11.34 -7.18 -15.60
CA VAL A 267 11.49 -6.58 -14.26
C VAL A 267 10.82 -7.44 -13.19
N ARG A 268 9.65 -8.02 -13.49
CA ARG A 268 8.98 -8.98 -12.61
C ARG A 268 9.83 -10.24 -12.41
N MET A 269 10.43 -10.77 -13.46
CA MET A 269 11.30 -11.94 -13.35
C MET A 269 12.43 -11.66 -12.38
N LEU A 270 13.13 -10.52 -12.51
CA LEU A 270 14.22 -10.13 -11.61
C LEU A 270 13.74 -9.94 -10.16
N SER A 271 12.65 -9.18 -9.97
CA SER A 271 12.12 -8.86 -8.63
C SER A 271 11.57 -10.10 -7.92
N ASP A 272 10.88 -11.01 -8.62
CA ASP A 272 10.39 -12.27 -8.05
C ASP A 272 11.53 -13.18 -7.55
N ARG A 273 12.73 -13.13 -8.15
CA ARG A 273 13.89 -13.88 -7.63
C ARG A 273 14.52 -13.15 -6.45
N ALA A 274 14.69 -11.83 -6.56
CA ALA A 274 15.22 -11.02 -5.47
C ALA A 274 14.40 -11.19 -4.18
N GLU A 275 13.07 -11.10 -4.27
CA GLU A 275 12.14 -11.26 -3.15
C GLU A 275 12.29 -12.64 -2.48
N ARG A 276 12.34 -13.73 -3.26
CA ARG A 276 12.53 -15.10 -2.73
C ARG A 276 13.82 -15.30 -1.94
N HIS A 277 14.84 -14.49 -2.22
CA HIS A 277 16.13 -14.54 -1.54
C HIS A 277 16.28 -13.46 -0.46
N GLY A 278 15.19 -12.75 -0.14
CA GLY A 278 15.18 -11.69 0.88
C GLY A 278 16.00 -10.47 0.46
N ALA A 279 16.23 -10.28 -0.84
CA ALA A 279 16.99 -9.14 -1.34
C ALA A 279 16.10 -7.91 -1.47
N ASN A 280 16.59 -6.81 -0.91
CA ASN A 280 16.05 -5.48 -1.14
C ASN A 280 16.53 -4.96 -2.51
N TRP A 281 15.61 -4.37 -3.26
CA TRP A 281 15.92 -3.67 -4.51
C TRP A 281 16.29 -2.22 -4.18
N ALA A 282 17.58 -1.96 -3.97
CA ALA A 282 18.06 -0.70 -3.42
C ALA A 282 18.09 0.43 -4.46
N ALA A 283 18.54 0.15 -5.68
CA ALA A 283 18.55 1.11 -6.78
C ALA A 283 18.52 0.40 -8.13
N SER A 284 18.03 1.08 -9.18
CA SER A 284 18.13 0.55 -10.55
C SER A 284 18.10 1.65 -11.60
N ARG A 285 18.66 1.34 -12.77
CA ARG A 285 18.54 2.13 -14.00
C ARG A 285 18.24 1.18 -15.14
N MET A 286 17.20 1.46 -15.92
CA MET A 286 16.73 0.58 -16.97
C MET A 286 16.23 1.40 -18.13
N ALA A 287 16.48 0.92 -19.34
CA ALA A 287 16.00 1.54 -20.55
C ALA A 287 15.65 0.46 -21.59
N ARG A 288 14.72 0.82 -22.47
CA ARG A 288 14.50 0.10 -23.72
C ARG A 288 15.26 0.83 -24.81
N ILE A 289 16.24 0.17 -25.41
CA ILE A 289 17.12 0.76 -26.43
C ILE A 289 17.11 -0.15 -27.65
N ALA A 290 16.65 0.37 -28.80
CA ALA A 290 16.61 -0.35 -30.07
C ALA A 290 15.91 -1.73 -30.04
N GLY A 291 14.91 -1.91 -29.17
CA GLY A 291 14.19 -3.19 -29.01
C GLY A 291 14.82 -4.14 -27.98
N GLU A 292 15.97 -3.77 -27.42
CA GLU A 292 16.60 -4.47 -26.29
C GLU A 292 16.20 -3.82 -24.98
N PHE A 293 16.05 -4.63 -23.94
CA PHE A 293 16.02 -4.21 -22.56
C PHE A 293 17.46 -4.19 -22.04
N ALA A 294 17.87 -3.07 -21.45
CA ALA A 294 19.14 -2.97 -20.75
C ALA A 294 18.90 -2.36 -19.36
N GLY A 295 19.39 -3.04 -18.32
CA GLY A 295 19.17 -2.63 -16.94
C GLY A 295 20.35 -2.93 -16.04
N MET A 296 20.52 -2.09 -15.03
CA MET A 296 21.39 -2.32 -13.88
C MET A 296 20.56 -2.24 -12.62
N VAL A 297 20.79 -3.15 -11.68
CA VAL A 297 20.10 -3.23 -10.40
C VAL A 297 21.11 -3.41 -9.29
N HIS A 298 20.98 -2.61 -8.24
CA HIS A 298 21.66 -2.81 -6.98
C HIS A 298 20.70 -3.55 -6.03
N PHE A 299 21.08 -4.77 -5.66
CA PHE A 299 20.42 -5.55 -4.63
C PHE A 299 21.23 -5.53 -3.33
N GLU A 300 20.54 -5.33 -2.21
CA GLU A 300 21.07 -5.61 -0.89
C GLU A 300 20.47 -6.92 -0.40
N VAL A 301 21.29 -7.94 -0.23
CA VAL A 301 20.82 -9.30 0.08
C VAL A 301 21.48 -9.81 1.35
N PRO A 302 20.80 -10.55 2.23
CA PRO A 302 21.45 -11.24 3.34
C PRO A 302 22.65 -12.06 2.83
N ARG A 303 23.82 -11.93 3.45
CA ARG A 303 25.08 -12.53 2.97
C ARG A 303 24.98 -14.02 2.69
N ALA A 304 24.20 -14.75 3.49
CA ALA A 304 23.93 -16.18 3.31
C ALA A 304 23.22 -16.53 1.99
N ASN A 305 22.46 -15.59 1.42
CA ASN A 305 21.64 -15.79 0.22
C ASN A 305 22.27 -15.20 -1.05
N ALA A 306 23.41 -14.50 -0.95
CA ALA A 306 24.00 -13.75 -2.05
C ALA A 306 24.41 -14.65 -3.24
N GLU A 307 25.04 -15.78 -2.97
CA GLU A 307 25.42 -16.74 -4.01
C GLU A 307 24.20 -17.42 -4.66
N ALA A 308 23.21 -17.78 -3.83
CA ALA A 308 21.97 -18.41 -4.31
C ALA A 308 21.18 -17.45 -5.24
N LEU A 309 21.06 -16.18 -4.85
CA LEU A 309 20.45 -15.16 -5.70
C LEU A 309 21.25 -14.93 -6.99
N SER A 310 22.58 -14.84 -6.89
CA SER A 310 23.45 -14.66 -8.06
C SER A 310 23.27 -15.79 -9.07
N ALA A 311 23.21 -17.04 -8.61
CA ALA A 311 22.94 -18.20 -9.46
C ALA A 311 21.53 -18.15 -10.09
N ALA A 312 20.50 -17.83 -9.30
CA ALA A 312 19.12 -17.72 -9.76
C ALA A 312 18.93 -16.63 -10.82
N LEU A 313 19.64 -15.50 -10.69
CA LEU A 313 19.63 -14.42 -11.67
C LEU A 313 20.37 -14.81 -12.96
N ARG A 314 21.55 -15.45 -12.86
CA ARG A 314 22.28 -15.96 -14.03
C ARG A 314 21.47 -17.01 -14.81
N ALA A 315 20.62 -17.79 -14.14
CA ALA A 315 19.76 -18.78 -14.78
C ALA A 315 18.71 -18.16 -15.74
N LEU A 316 18.48 -16.84 -15.68
CA LEU A 316 17.65 -16.11 -16.65
C LEU A 316 18.24 -16.08 -18.07
N ALA A 317 19.49 -16.49 -18.25
CA ALA A 317 20.08 -16.77 -19.57
C ALA A 317 19.23 -17.74 -20.40
N SER A 318 18.61 -18.74 -19.76
CA SER A 318 17.66 -19.65 -20.42
C SER A 318 16.43 -18.95 -21.03
N SER A 319 16.12 -17.76 -20.54
CA SER A 319 15.01 -16.93 -21.01
C SER A 319 15.46 -15.90 -22.05
N GLY A 320 16.72 -15.92 -22.50
CA GLY A 320 17.28 -14.97 -23.46
C GLY A 320 17.81 -13.67 -22.83
N LEU A 321 18.06 -13.65 -21.51
CA LEU A 321 18.63 -12.50 -20.81
C LEU A 321 20.10 -12.77 -20.46
N HIS A 322 21.00 -11.91 -20.91
CA HIS A 322 22.38 -11.86 -20.45
C HIS A 322 22.46 -11.17 -19.10
N VAL A 323 22.86 -11.89 -18.07
CA VAL A 323 22.94 -11.38 -16.70
C VAL A 323 24.36 -11.48 -16.16
N VAL A 324 24.92 -10.35 -15.75
CA VAL A 324 26.21 -10.24 -15.08
C VAL A 324 25.99 -9.78 -13.65
N VAL A 325 26.57 -10.49 -12.69
CA VAL A 325 26.42 -10.20 -11.26
C VAL A 325 27.81 -9.94 -10.68
N ALA A 326 28.00 -8.77 -10.08
CA ALA A 326 29.20 -8.38 -9.34
C ALA A 326 28.84 -8.16 -7.87
N ALA A 327 29.55 -8.83 -6.96
CA ALA A 327 29.46 -8.53 -5.54
C ALA A 327 30.31 -7.30 -5.23
N SER A 328 29.74 -6.34 -4.50
CA SER A 328 30.44 -5.17 -4.00
C SER A 328 30.40 -5.21 -2.48
N GLU A 329 31.55 -4.99 -1.85
CA GLU A 329 31.59 -4.56 -0.46
C GLU A 329 31.36 -3.06 -0.51
N GLY A 330 30.12 -2.64 -0.20
CA GLY A 330 29.60 -1.31 -0.53
C GLY A 330 30.60 -0.18 -0.29
N SER A 331 30.93 0.55 -1.34
CA SER A 331 31.68 1.80 -1.22
C SER A 331 30.69 2.92 -0.94
N ALA A 332 30.79 3.56 0.22
CA ALA A 332 30.15 4.84 0.45
C ALA A 332 30.62 5.83 -0.61
N ALA A 333 29.73 6.74 -1.05
CA ALA A 333 30.11 7.81 -1.96
C ALA A 333 31.39 8.50 -1.41
N PRO A 334 32.44 8.69 -2.25
CA PRO A 334 33.72 9.16 -1.75
C PRO A 334 33.53 10.47 -0.98
N ALA A 335 33.95 10.46 0.30
CA ALA A 335 33.92 11.65 1.12
C ALA A 335 34.78 12.73 0.45
N GLY A 336 34.17 13.85 0.06
CA GLY A 336 34.86 14.93 -0.64
C GLY A 336 34.22 15.42 -1.94
N TYR A 337 33.05 14.91 -2.34
CA TYR A 337 32.33 15.38 -3.53
C TYR A 337 31.02 16.16 -3.18
N ARG A 338 30.55 16.98 -4.13
CA ARG A 338 29.25 17.68 -4.17
C ARG A 338 28.49 17.22 -5.42
N GLY A 339 27.17 17.01 -5.30
CA GLY A 339 26.35 16.56 -6.42
C GLY A 339 25.74 17.73 -7.20
N TYR A 340 25.79 17.66 -8.52
CA TYR A 340 25.14 18.62 -9.42
C TYR A 340 24.31 17.89 -10.49
N ASP A 341 23.16 18.47 -10.82
CA ASP A 341 22.37 18.10 -11.99
C ASP A 341 22.83 18.96 -13.17
N LEU A 342 23.09 18.33 -14.31
CA LEU A 342 23.58 18.98 -15.53
C LEU A 342 22.71 18.60 -16.71
N GLU A 343 22.27 19.60 -17.47
CA GLU A 343 21.52 19.43 -18.72
C GLU A 343 22.21 20.17 -19.86
N LEU A 344 22.38 19.48 -21.00
CA LEU A 344 22.86 20.06 -22.26
C LEU A 344 21.83 19.80 -23.36
N VAL A 345 21.43 20.84 -24.09
CA VAL A 345 20.48 20.70 -25.20
C VAL A 345 20.97 21.50 -26.40
N GLY A 346 20.99 20.91 -27.58
CA GLY A 346 21.29 21.66 -28.80
C GLY A 346 21.40 20.76 -30.02
N GLU A 347 21.94 21.29 -31.11
CA GLU A 347 22.01 20.53 -32.36
C GLU A 347 22.97 19.35 -32.26
N ASP A 348 22.48 18.18 -32.65
CA ASP A 348 23.24 16.95 -32.60
C ASP A 348 24.45 17.02 -33.54
N ARG A 349 25.60 16.60 -33.02
CA ARG A 349 26.86 16.55 -33.75
C ARG A 349 27.79 15.51 -33.14
N VAL A 350 28.65 14.98 -34.00
CA VAL A 350 29.68 14.02 -33.56
C VAL A 350 30.59 14.68 -32.52
N GLY A 351 30.80 13.97 -31.41
CA GLY A 351 31.77 14.36 -30.38
C GLY A 351 31.22 15.14 -29.20
N ILE A 352 29.92 15.45 -29.13
CA ILE A 352 29.31 16.11 -27.94
C ILE A 352 29.66 15.34 -26.67
N VAL A 353 29.29 14.05 -26.60
CA VAL A 353 29.52 13.23 -25.41
C VAL A 353 31.02 13.16 -25.07
N SER A 354 31.88 12.94 -26.06
CA SER A 354 33.34 12.81 -25.84
C SER A 354 33.97 14.09 -25.29
N ARG A 355 33.68 15.26 -25.88
CA ARG A 355 34.25 16.54 -25.42
C ARG A 355 33.72 16.93 -24.04
N PHE A 356 32.42 16.74 -23.83
CA PHE A 356 31.78 17.01 -22.56
C PHE A 356 32.35 16.14 -21.44
N THR A 357 32.37 14.82 -21.60
CA THR A 357 32.89 13.92 -20.56
C THR A 357 34.40 14.04 -20.38
N GLY A 358 35.15 14.38 -21.45
CA GLY A 358 36.57 14.71 -21.38
C GLY A 358 36.84 15.93 -20.48
N LEU A 359 36.11 17.03 -20.68
CA LEU A 359 36.24 18.24 -19.86
C LEU A 359 35.99 17.97 -18.37
N LEU A 360 34.98 17.15 -18.07
CA LEU A 360 34.66 16.71 -16.71
C LEU A 360 35.80 15.86 -16.11
N ALA A 361 36.29 14.88 -16.88
CA ALA A 361 37.34 13.95 -16.43
C ALA A 361 38.66 14.68 -16.13
N GLU A 362 39.08 15.63 -16.97
CA GLU A 362 40.30 16.45 -16.76
C GLU A 362 40.27 17.23 -15.43
N ARG A 363 39.08 17.50 -14.90
CA ARG A 363 38.86 18.26 -13.65
C ARG A 363 38.49 17.36 -12.47
N GLY A 364 38.61 16.04 -12.63
CA GLY A 364 38.30 15.06 -11.60
C GLY A 364 36.82 14.96 -11.25
N VAL A 365 35.92 15.44 -12.13
CA VAL A 365 34.48 15.32 -11.96
C VAL A 365 34.04 13.93 -12.38
N SER A 366 33.35 13.21 -11.48
CA SER A 366 32.81 11.88 -11.77
C SER A 366 31.37 11.97 -12.26
N ILE A 367 30.95 11.02 -13.09
CA ILE A 367 29.58 10.95 -13.62
C ILE A 367 28.85 9.83 -12.90
N GLU A 368 27.82 10.20 -12.12
CA GLU A 368 26.94 9.24 -11.46
C GLU A 368 25.88 8.70 -12.42
N THR A 369 25.33 9.57 -13.29
CA THR A 369 24.40 9.18 -14.35
C THR A 369 24.63 9.98 -15.61
N LEU A 370 24.40 9.36 -16.75
CA LEU A 370 24.34 10.03 -18.05
C LEU A 370 23.18 9.40 -18.84
N SER A 371 22.29 10.24 -19.36
CA SER A 371 21.29 9.88 -20.37
C SER A 371 21.46 10.77 -21.57
N THR A 372 21.25 10.21 -22.76
CA THR A 372 21.32 10.94 -24.03
C THR A 372 20.10 10.59 -24.88
N ASP A 373 19.40 11.60 -25.36
CA ASP A 373 18.22 11.45 -26.21
C ASP A 373 18.41 12.30 -27.48
N ILE A 374 18.00 11.75 -28.63
CA ILE A 374 18.00 12.46 -29.91
C ILE A 374 16.55 12.63 -30.36
N ALA A 375 16.16 13.88 -30.62
CA ALA A 375 14.86 14.23 -31.18
C ALA A 375 15.02 14.83 -32.57
N THR A 376 14.18 14.44 -33.53
CA THR A 376 14.16 15.03 -34.87
C THR A 376 13.12 16.15 -34.92
N GLY A 377 13.57 17.38 -35.16
CA GLY A 377 12.69 18.54 -35.30
C GLY A 377 12.05 18.66 -36.68
N THR A 378 11.05 19.53 -36.80
CA THR A 378 10.46 19.95 -38.08
C THR A 378 11.54 20.63 -38.95
N GLY A 379 11.94 19.97 -40.04
CA GLY A 379 13.03 20.43 -40.91
C GLY A 379 14.26 19.51 -40.98
N GLY A 380 14.22 18.34 -40.33
CA GLY A 380 15.26 17.30 -40.46
C GLY A 380 16.51 17.53 -39.61
N ARG A 381 16.58 18.63 -38.85
CA ARG A 381 17.64 18.85 -37.86
C ARG A 381 17.39 17.98 -36.63
N GLN A 382 18.45 17.34 -36.16
CA GLN A 382 18.43 16.53 -34.95
C GLN A 382 18.91 17.35 -33.77
N THR A 383 18.20 17.26 -32.65
CA THR A 383 18.54 17.89 -31.39
C THR A 383 19.01 16.79 -30.44
N CYS A 384 20.20 16.96 -29.87
CA CYS A 384 20.73 16.13 -28.80
C CYS A 384 20.38 16.75 -27.45
N LYS A 385 19.82 15.95 -26.55
CA LYS A 385 19.67 16.28 -25.13
C LYS A 385 20.51 15.33 -24.31
N ILE A 386 21.35 15.86 -23.42
CA ILE A 386 22.12 15.12 -22.44
C ILE A 386 21.65 15.53 -21.05
N SER A 387 21.36 14.55 -20.21
CA SER A 387 21.03 14.76 -18.81
C SER A 387 21.98 13.95 -17.95
N ALA A 388 22.78 14.63 -17.13
CA ALA A 388 23.83 14.03 -16.34
C ALA A 388 23.70 14.38 -14.85
N ARG A 389 24.09 13.44 -13.99
CA ARG A 389 24.37 13.71 -12.58
C ARG A 389 25.84 13.56 -12.38
N VAL A 390 26.46 14.60 -11.84
CA VAL A 390 27.91 14.65 -11.68
C VAL A 390 28.29 14.89 -10.23
N LEU A 391 29.37 14.22 -9.82
CA LEU A 391 30.01 14.38 -8.53
C LEU A 391 31.25 15.25 -8.74
N VAL A 392 31.19 16.47 -8.22
CA VAL A 392 32.26 17.47 -8.33
C VAL A 392 33.10 17.47 -7.05
N PRO A 393 34.44 17.38 -7.12
CA PRO A 393 35.29 17.48 -5.93
C PRO A 393 35.03 18.79 -5.17
N ARG A 394 34.96 18.75 -3.84
CA ARG A 394 34.80 19.94 -2.99
C ARG A 394 35.95 20.94 -3.15
N ALA A 395 37.13 20.46 -3.51
CA ALA A 395 38.30 21.27 -3.79
C ALA A 395 38.21 22.01 -5.14
N LEU A 396 37.34 21.58 -6.06
CA LEU A 396 37.17 22.23 -7.35
C LEU A 396 36.25 23.46 -7.20
N ASP A 397 36.71 24.61 -7.69
CA ASP A 397 35.90 25.81 -7.80
C ASP A 397 34.77 25.58 -8.80
N ILE A 398 33.53 25.71 -8.34
CA ILE A 398 32.33 25.47 -9.15
C ILE A 398 32.17 26.52 -10.24
N ASP A 399 32.57 27.77 -9.98
CA ASP A 399 32.47 28.84 -10.97
C ASP A 399 33.49 28.64 -12.09
N ALA A 400 34.66 28.09 -11.78
CA ALA A 400 35.64 27.68 -12.79
C ALA A 400 35.13 26.52 -13.67
N LEU A 401 34.44 25.54 -13.07
CA LEU A 401 33.80 24.46 -13.82
C LEU A 401 32.67 25.00 -14.71
N ARG A 402 31.82 25.90 -14.19
CA ARG A 402 30.70 26.51 -14.91
C ARG A 402 31.20 27.29 -16.13
N ARG A 403 32.23 28.14 -15.96
CA ARG A 403 32.87 28.87 -17.07
C ARG A 403 33.40 27.94 -18.15
N ALA A 404 34.08 26.85 -17.77
CA ALA A 404 34.62 25.89 -18.74
C ALA A 404 33.51 25.18 -19.52
N LEU A 405 32.44 24.77 -18.83
CA LEU A 405 31.27 24.17 -19.47
C LEU A 405 30.52 25.17 -20.36
N ASP A 406 30.38 26.43 -19.96
CA ASP A 406 29.78 27.51 -20.76
C ASP A 406 30.58 27.76 -22.04
N THR A 407 31.92 27.78 -21.97
CA THR A 407 32.79 27.90 -23.16
C THR A 407 32.58 26.72 -24.11
N LEU A 408 32.54 25.49 -23.58
CA LEU A 408 32.28 24.30 -24.40
C LEU A 408 30.88 24.36 -25.03
N ALA A 409 29.87 24.77 -24.27
CA ALA A 409 28.50 24.89 -24.74
C ALA A 409 28.38 25.92 -25.86
N GLN A 410 29.04 27.08 -25.74
CA GLN A 410 29.12 28.10 -26.79
C GLN A 410 29.80 27.57 -28.05
N ASP A 411 30.98 26.96 -27.92
CA ASP A 411 31.73 26.37 -29.05
C ASP A 411 30.91 25.31 -29.80
N MET A 412 30.07 24.58 -29.06
CA MET A 412 29.23 23.51 -29.59
C MET A 412 27.80 23.95 -29.90
N MET A 413 27.46 25.23 -29.74
CA MET A 413 26.09 25.76 -29.90
C MET A 413 25.05 24.92 -29.13
N LEU A 414 25.33 24.67 -27.86
CA LEU A 414 24.49 23.97 -26.90
C LEU A 414 24.04 24.94 -25.80
N ASP A 415 22.81 24.76 -25.32
CA ASP A 415 22.32 25.35 -24.08
C ASP A 415 22.75 24.48 -22.90
N LEU A 416 23.30 25.09 -21.85
CA LEU A 416 23.75 24.42 -20.63
C LEU A 416 22.93 24.89 -19.43
N ALA A 417 22.49 23.94 -18.60
CA ALA A 417 22.05 24.18 -17.24
C ALA A 417 22.90 23.34 -16.26
N LEU A 418 23.27 23.96 -15.14
CA LEU A 418 24.01 23.32 -14.05
C LEU A 418 23.46 23.81 -12.72
N ASP A 419 22.87 22.91 -11.96
CA ASP A 419 22.19 23.19 -10.70
C ASP A 419 22.80 22.37 -9.54
N GLU A 420 23.09 23.03 -8.42
CA GLU A 420 23.55 22.35 -7.21
C GLU A 420 22.40 21.60 -6.55
N ARG A 421 22.63 20.34 -6.22
CA ARG A 421 21.62 19.56 -5.51
C ARG A 421 21.63 19.98 -4.04
N ALA A 422 20.49 20.47 -3.53
CA ALA A 422 20.33 20.80 -2.12
C ALA A 422 20.71 19.59 -1.25
N GLY A 423 21.82 19.70 -0.53
CA GLY A 423 22.18 18.72 0.49
C GLY A 423 21.11 18.72 1.58
N GLY A 424 20.57 17.54 1.90
CA GLY A 424 19.84 17.38 3.15
C GLY A 424 20.76 17.80 4.30
N ALA A 425 20.44 18.90 4.95
CA ALA A 425 21.14 19.30 6.17
C ALA A 425 20.91 18.23 7.26
N PRO A 426 21.89 17.99 8.15
CA PRO A 426 21.61 17.29 9.39
C PRO A 426 20.65 18.18 10.20
N ALA A 427 19.53 17.61 10.66
CA ALA A 427 18.77 18.20 11.74
C ALA A 427 19.62 18.09 13.01
N ALA A 428 20.37 19.15 13.31
CA ALA A 428 20.91 19.44 14.63
C ALA A 428 20.37 20.81 15.03
N GLY A 429 19.52 20.82 16.05
CA GLY A 429 18.79 21.98 16.56
C GLY A 429 17.43 21.58 17.07
#